data_AF-A0A7C3HNJ3-F1
#
_entry.id   AF-A0A7C3HNJ3-F1
#
_cell.length_a   1.000
_cell.length_b   1.000
_cell.length_c   1.000
_cell.angle_alpha   90.00
_cell.angle_beta   90.00
_cell.angle_gamma   90.00
#
_symmetry.space_group_name_H-M   'P 1'
#
loop_
_entity.id
_entity.type
_entity.pdbx_description
1 polymer ?
#
loop_
_entity_poly.entity_id
_entity_poly.type
_entity_poly.pdbx_seq_one_letter_code
_entity_poly.pdbx_strand_id
1 'polypeptide(L)'
;MDSSRRKVSFTNLREKQHLPYGIPFCSHRISVSAPSCFPCFCSRIWIFTLYLLSVLTMILHLNISRKILTTAILSLLSVPFFAYLLSYTLINQIGVPPLPPQKIRFSVVAESLKKKQVFFDEPEAGINDFSESYSLAFRIPKPNKFTPVQLTLPRYTRFNRLRIDFGEIAGNKVALSAITINDNGKDQKIPLQRIAKNFPKANDLMPPETRSQLIAFKTTGADPYIIIDKILPPKPIVHYYPETIRMWSWLAACAVSFLFFLTILFLTRNEKKVAFHHLLLIISAFFTLLLPLWGLRYNIDKDWKAEKRKLAEKKPFDLQRLFEYPEHYQKYFNDNFGYRKLLIYHYNYVLYKQFNQSPIPRNVVLGDDDWMFYYQDPDLLRIQYFTNEQLQVIKNNIEKRSAYFNERGIKFYVLIAPEKINIYNNFFPGFNPSQHTVHKLSQLDQYLRENSKVNFINPTQEMIASKDKYILYYKQDSHWNDIGSFFGYRELMKAINKDFPNLKALSFDDFSIVEKKIEKANISSMIGIDTTWKTGPFLEPRFKPQSTVINKYKHTEDEYSEILVREHSNKSLPRILIFRDSFGEFLVPYISETFGRSVYVFTNYIDESIVERENPDIVVYELSEGRLNLLLKY
;
A
#
# COMPACT_ATOMS: atom_id res chain seq x y z
N MET A 1 -40.42 11.12 60.90
CA MET A 1 -39.21 10.28 60.73
C MET A 1 -38.98 10.19 59.24
N ASP A 2 -38.56 11.27 58.57
CA ASP A 2 -37.30 12.00 58.66
C ASP A 2 -36.08 11.16 58.24
N SER A 3 -35.60 11.37 57.02
CA SER A 3 -34.27 11.96 56.84
C SER A 3 -34.09 12.42 55.40
N SER A 4 -33.58 13.63 55.30
CA SER A 4 -33.43 14.46 54.12
C SER A 4 -31.95 14.82 53.98
N ARG A 5 -31.50 15.09 52.73
CA ARG A 5 -30.38 15.99 52.35
C ARG A 5 -28.98 15.56 52.86
N ARG A 6 -27.87 15.77 52.15
CA ARG A 6 -27.37 17.02 51.55
C ARG A 6 -26.02 16.74 50.87
N LYS A 7 -25.70 17.55 49.86
CA LYS A 7 -24.38 17.83 49.27
C LYS A 7 -23.31 18.16 50.34
N VAL A 8 -22.01 18.08 50.00
CA VAL A 8 -21.04 19.22 49.97
C VAL A 8 -19.57 18.76 49.80
N SER A 9 -18.78 19.68 49.23
CA SER A 9 -17.36 19.76 48.86
C SER A 9 -16.29 19.34 49.87
N PHE A 10 -15.06 19.19 49.38
CA PHE A 10 -13.83 19.45 50.15
C PHE A 10 -12.85 20.35 49.41
N THR A 11 -12.48 21.44 50.07
CA THR A 11 -11.30 22.31 49.86
C THR A 11 -10.44 22.28 51.14
N ASN A 12 -9.18 22.69 50.98
CA ASN A 12 -8.16 23.14 51.97
C ASN A 12 -7.17 22.07 52.45
N LEU A 13 -5.83 22.20 52.25
CA LEU A 13 -4.81 23.26 52.49
C LEU A 13 -4.03 23.03 53.80
N ARG A 14 -2.69 22.98 53.67
CA ARG A 14 -1.60 23.40 54.60
C ARG A 14 -0.27 22.91 53.98
N GLU A 15 0.63 23.68 53.37
CA GLU A 15 1.31 24.97 53.66
C GLU A 15 2.57 24.84 54.56
N LYS A 16 3.65 25.55 54.13
CA LYS A 16 4.95 25.91 54.76
C LYS A 16 6.18 25.04 54.38
N GLN A 17 7.37 25.54 54.02
CA GLN A 17 7.97 26.89 54.07
C GLN A 17 9.36 26.94 53.33
N HIS A 18 9.70 28.14 52.79
CA HIS A 18 11.03 28.79 52.59
C HIS A 18 12.11 28.35 51.56
N LEU A 19 12.41 29.31 50.65
CA LEU A 19 13.65 29.60 49.85
C LEU A 19 14.87 29.92 50.76
N PRO A 20 16.19 29.96 50.34
CA PRO A 20 16.75 30.60 49.12
C PRO A 20 18.12 30.09 48.50
N TYR A 21 18.49 30.66 47.33
CA TYR A 21 19.82 30.93 46.68
C TYR A 21 21.06 29.99 46.82
N GLY A 22 21.70 29.66 45.68
CA GLY A 22 23.15 29.28 45.60
C GLY A 22 23.59 28.37 44.43
N ILE A 23 24.36 28.91 43.48
CA ILE A 23 25.09 28.26 42.35
C ILE A 23 26.25 27.39 42.92
N PRO A 24 26.61 26.17 42.41
CA PRO A 24 27.44 26.06 41.19
C PRO A 24 27.32 24.80 40.31
N PHE A 25 27.83 24.97 39.09
CA PHE A 25 28.26 23.96 38.14
C PHE A 25 28.86 22.72 38.84
N CYS A 26 28.30 21.55 38.54
CA CYS A 26 28.96 20.27 38.77
C CYS A 26 29.04 19.52 37.45
N SER A 27 30.26 19.47 36.92
CA SER A 27 30.68 18.57 35.86
C SER A 27 30.40 17.13 36.28
N HIS A 28 29.40 16.49 35.69
CA HIS A 28 29.34 15.03 35.66
C HIS A 28 29.82 14.56 34.29
N ARG A 29 31.07 14.06 34.31
CA ARG A 29 31.57 13.07 33.36
C ARG A 29 30.48 12.01 33.23
N ILE A 30 29.81 12.00 32.08
CA ILE A 30 28.98 10.86 31.67
C ILE A 30 29.94 9.68 31.57
N SER A 31 29.82 8.77 32.53
CA SER A 31 30.49 7.48 32.49
C SER A 31 30.07 6.74 31.21
N VAL A 32 31.07 6.20 30.55
CA VAL A 32 30.96 5.44 29.31
C VAL A 32 30.14 4.18 29.59
N SER A 33 28.86 4.17 29.18
CA SER A 33 28.11 2.93 28.98
C SER A 33 28.17 2.57 27.49
N ALA A 34 28.60 1.33 27.23
CA ALA A 34 28.82 0.78 25.90
C ALA A 34 27.56 0.89 25.00
N PRO A 35 27.70 1.06 23.67
CA PRO A 35 26.56 1.18 22.80
C PRO A 35 25.74 -0.12 22.78
N SER A 36 24.43 0.03 22.91
CA SER A 36 23.35 -0.95 22.75
C SER A 36 23.23 -1.52 21.31
N CYS A 37 24.36 -1.82 20.66
CA CYS A 37 24.46 -2.20 19.24
C CYS A 37 24.65 -3.71 19.00
N PHE A 38 24.51 -4.56 20.02
CA PHE A 38 24.67 -6.02 19.93
C PHE A 38 23.50 -6.88 19.38
N PRO A 39 22.26 -6.40 19.18
CA PRO A 39 21.14 -7.34 19.20
C PRO A 39 20.95 -8.03 17.82
N CYS A 40 21.24 -7.38 16.68
CA CYS A 40 21.01 -7.96 15.33
C CYS A 40 21.82 -9.24 14.98
N PHE A 41 22.89 -9.53 15.71
CA PHE A 41 23.73 -10.72 15.50
C PHE A 41 23.18 -11.94 16.25
N CYS A 42 22.72 -11.75 17.49
CA CYS A 42 22.07 -12.78 18.30
C CYS A 42 20.76 -13.26 17.68
N SER A 43 19.98 -12.37 17.07
CA SER A 43 18.69 -12.74 16.46
C SER A 43 18.82 -13.70 15.28
N ARG A 44 19.85 -13.52 14.45
CA ARG A 44 20.12 -14.36 13.28
C ARG A 44 20.66 -15.73 13.67
N ILE A 45 21.47 -15.77 14.72
CA ILE A 45 21.94 -17.00 15.35
C ILE A 45 20.75 -17.80 15.91
N TRP A 46 19.86 -17.16 16.67
CA TRP A 46 18.69 -17.81 17.25
C TRP A 46 17.71 -18.37 16.21
N ILE A 47 17.46 -17.64 15.10
CA ILE A 47 16.64 -18.12 13.98
C ILE A 47 17.28 -19.34 13.33
N PHE A 48 18.62 -19.34 13.18
CA PHE A 48 19.36 -20.49 12.67
C PHE A 48 19.25 -21.70 13.61
N THR A 49 19.34 -21.48 14.93
CA THR A 49 19.17 -22.51 15.96
C THR A 49 17.76 -23.11 15.97
N LEU A 50 16.71 -22.29 15.83
CA LEU A 50 15.31 -22.75 15.76
C LEU A 50 15.00 -23.50 14.46
N TYR A 51 15.59 -23.08 13.34
CA TYR A 51 15.49 -23.79 12.05
C TYR A 51 16.25 -25.12 12.06
N LEU A 52 17.37 -25.19 12.78
CA LEU A 52 18.10 -26.44 12.98
C LEU A 52 17.38 -27.40 13.93
N LEU A 53 16.63 -26.88 14.91
CA LEU A 53 15.74 -27.65 15.79
C LEU A 53 14.59 -28.32 15.01
N SER A 54 14.05 -27.68 13.96
CA SER A 54 13.01 -28.28 13.12
C SER A 54 13.56 -29.37 12.19
N VAL A 55 14.78 -29.18 11.66
CA VAL A 55 15.53 -30.24 10.95
C VAL A 55 15.83 -31.41 11.89
N LEU A 56 16.13 -31.13 13.17
CA LEU A 56 16.31 -32.13 14.23
C LEU A 56 15.06 -32.97 14.51
N THR A 57 13.87 -32.35 14.53
CA THR A 57 12.60 -33.09 14.64
C THR A 57 12.31 -33.98 13.44
N MET A 58 12.76 -33.59 12.24
CA MET A 58 12.68 -34.42 11.04
C MET A 58 13.66 -35.61 11.10
N ILE A 59 14.84 -35.39 11.68
CA ILE A 59 15.87 -36.41 11.90
C ILE A 59 15.49 -37.38 13.04
N LEU A 60 14.75 -36.92 14.05
CA LEU A 60 14.20 -37.74 15.15
C LEU A 60 13.22 -38.84 14.67
N HIS A 61 12.63 -38.70 13.48
CA HIS A 61 11.80 -39.74 12.85
C HIS A 61 12.62 -40.75 12.04
N LEU A 62 13.90 -40.49 11.79
CA LEU A 62 14.84 -41.47 11.25
C LEU A 62 15.45 -42.19 12.45
N ASN A 63 15.42 -43.52 12.45
CA ASN A 63 15.80 -44.39 13.57
C ASN A 63 17.34 -44.38 13.81
N ILE A 64 17.89 -43.21 14.11
CA ILE A 64 19.32 -42.94 14.27
C ILE A 64 19.69 -43.07 15.75
N SER A 65 20.85 -43.67 16.05
CA SER A 65 21.25 -43.98 17.42
C SER A 65 21.22 -42.75 18.35
N ARG A 66 20.71 -42.93 19.57
CA ARG A 66 20.62 -41.86 20.60
C ARG A 66 21.95 -41.13 20.85
N LYS A 67 23.09 -41.80 20.63
CA LYS A 67 24.45 -41.23 20.75
C LYS A 67 24.74 -40.21 19.65
N ILE A 68 24.42 -40.52 18.38
CA ILE A 68 24.58 -39.59 17.25
C ILE A 68 23.69 -38.36 17.46
N LEU A 69 22.48 -38.56 17.98
CA LEU A 69 21.55 -37.48 18.29
C LEU A 69 22.07 -36.56 19.42
N THR A 70 22.61 -37.11 20.50
CA THR A 70 23.16 -36.29 21.60
C THR A 70 24.41 -35.52 21.18
N THR A 71 25.28 -36.13 20.37
CA THR A 71 26.45 -35.45 19.80
C THR A 71 26.01 -34.35 18.83
N ALA A 72 25.03 -34.60 17.95
CA ALA A 72 24.49 -33.58 17.07
C ALA A 72 23.90 -32.39 17.85
N ILE A 73 23.13 -32.64 18.92
CA ILE A 73 22.50 -31.60 19.77
C ILE A 73 23.56 -30.76 20.49
N LEU A 74 24.53 -31.38 21.15
CA LEU A 74 25.59 -30.66 21.89
C LEU A 74 26.48 -29.85 20.94
N SER A 75 26.77 -30.38 19.75
CA SER A 75 27.55 -29.68 18.74
C SER A 75 26.76 -28.55 18.05
N LEU A 76 25.45 -28.70 17.85
CA LEU A 76 24.56 -27.68 17.27
C LEU A 76 24.39 -26.45 18.15
N LEU A 77 24.43 -26.60 19.47
CA LEU A 77 24.40 -25.48 20.41
C LEU A 77 25.75 -24.76 20.53
N SER A 78 26.86 -25.47 20.28
CA SER A 78 28.22 -24.92 20.42
C SER A 78 28.66 -24.03 19.26
N VAL A 79 28.20 -24.30 18.04
CA VAL A 79 28.61 -23.58 16.81
C VAL A 79 28.14 -22.11 16.78
N PRO A 80 26.86 -21.80 17.05
CA PRO A 80 26.41 -20.41 17.10
C PRO A 80 27.03 -19.65 18.27
N PHE A 81 27.33 -20.34 19.37
CA PHE A 81 28.01 -19.78 20.53
C PHE A 81 29.49 -19.45 20.26
N PHE A 82 30.20 -20.30 19.53
CA PHE A 82 31.58 -20.02 19.10
C PHE A 82 31.64 -18.93 18.02
N ALA A 83 30.72 -18.95 17.05
CA ALA A 83 30.60 -17.88 16.07
C ALA A 83 30.27 -16.53 16.74
N TYR A 84 29.44 -16.55 17.79
CA TYR A 84 29.18 -15.40 18.65
C TYR A 84 30.43 -14.91 19.37
N LEU A 85 31.16 -15.78 20.06
CA LEU A 85 32.38 -15.42 20.79
C LEU A 85 33.49 -14.89 19.88
N LEU A 86 33.69 -15.49 18.71
CA LEU A 86 34.68 -15.05 17.73
C LEU A 86 34.33 -13.69 17.12
N SER A 87 33.05 -13.47 16.81
CA SER A 87 32.58 -12.18 16.31
C SER A 87 32.70 -11.10 17.38
N TYR A 88 32.32 -11.41 18.63
CA TYR A 88 32.47 -10.53 19.79
C TYR A 88 33.93 -10.10 20.00
N THR A 89 34.87 -11.04 19.94
CA THR A 89 36.31 -10.77 20.12
C THR A 89 36.89 -9.95 18.97
N LEU A 90 36.55 -10.26 17.71
CA LEU A 90 37.01 -9.50 16.55
C LEU A 90 36.49 -8.05 16.56
N ILE A 91 35.23 -7.84 16.95
CA ILE A 91 34.63 -6.50 17.01
C ILE A 91 35.27 -5.65 18.11
N ASN A 92 35.56 -6.24 19.25
CA ASN A 92 36.20 -5.53 20.37
C ASN A 92 37.71 -5.29 20.14
N GLN A 93 38.41 -6.15 19.41
CA GLN A 93 39.83 -5.95 19.09
C GLN A 93 40.07 -4.96 17.95
N ILE A 94 39.21 -4.94 16.94
CA ILE A 94 39.40 -4.07 15.76
C ILE A 94 39.07 -2.61 16.08
N GLY A 95 38.24 -2.34 17.10
CA GLY A 95 37.85 -0.99 17.50
C GLY A 95 37.11 -0.26 16.37
N VAL A 96 35.77 -0.29 16.36
CA VAL A 96 35.01 0.45 15.33
C VAL A 96 35.30 1.95 15.51
N PRO A 97 35.92 2.64 14.54
CA PRO A 97 36.17 4.06 14.68
C PRO A 97 34.83 4.80 14.79
N PRO A 98 34.69 5.78 15.71
CA PRO A 98 33.46 6.55 15.81
C PRO A 98 33.18 7.24 14.47
N LEU A 99 31.91 7.24 14.04
CA LEU A 99 31.51 7.94 12.82
C LEU A 99 31.91 9.41 12.93
N PRO A 100 32.40 10.04 11.83
CA PRO A 100 32.66 11.47 11.83
C PRO A 100 31.35 12.22 12.15
N PRO A 101 31.41 13.30 12.95
CA PRO A 101 30.22 14.03 13.33
C PRO A 101 29.56 14.66 12.11
N GLN A 102 28.23 14.55 12.03
CA GLN A 102 27.46 15.18 10.96
C GLN A 102 27.52 16.71 11.08
N LYS A 103 27.53 17.40 9.93
CA LYS A 103 27.59 18.86 9.87
C LYS A 103 26.43 19.42 9.06
N ILE A 104 25.76 20.42 9.61
CA ILE A 104 24.70 21.18 8.92
C ILE A 104 25.30 22.53 8.50
N ARG A 105 25.20 22.85 7.21
CA ARG A 105 25.76 24.07 6.62
C ARG A 105 24.69 24.85 5.86
N PHE A 106 24.61 26.15 6.12
CA PHE A 106 23.77 27.09 5.37
C PHE A 106 24.29 28.51 5.55
N SER A 107 23.88 29.44 4.69
CA SER A 107 24.16 30.86 4.86
C SER A 107 22.87 31.61 5.11
N VAL A 108 22.88 32.54 6.08
CA VAL A 108 21.70 33.31 6.50
C VAL A 108 22.01 34.80 6.54
N VAL A 109 21.04 35.62 6.15
CA VAL A 109 21.01 37.09 6.35
C VAL A 109 19.78 37.42 7.16
N ALA A 110 19.94 38.30 8.16
CA ALA A 110 18.83 38.89 8.89
C ALA A 110 19.21 40.28 9.45
N GLU A 111 18.21 41.13 9.65
CA GLU A 111 18.35 42.48 10.24
C GLU A 111 18.66 42.41 11.75
N SER A 112 17.95 41.58 12.52
CA SER A 112 18.26 41.25 13.92
C SER A 112 17.52 39.97 14.34
N LEU A 113 18.17 39.07 15.08
CA LEU A 113 17.54 37.83 15.59
C LEU A 113 17.98 37.63 17.05
N LYS A 114 17.02 37.49 17.98
CA LYS A 114 17.28 37.28 19.42
C LYS A 114 17.45 35.81 19.80
N LYS A 115 16.65 34.90 19.24
CA LYS A 115 16.76 33.43 19.43
C LYS A 115 17.13 32.79 18.08
N LYS A 116 18.26 32.08 18.03
CA LYS A 116 18.84 31.50 16.80
C LYS A 116 19.16 30.04 17.07
N GLN A 117 18.21 29.16 16.85
CA GLN A 117 18.35 27.74 17.16
C GLN A 117 17.95 26.89 15.96
N VAL A 118 18.65 25.78 15.81
CA VAL A 118 18.32 24.72 14.87
C VAL A 118 17.95 23.50 15.69
N PHE A 119 16.69 23.06 15.57
CA PHE A 119 16.21 21.84 16.18
C PHE A 119 16.24 20.70 15.16
N PHE A 120 16.53 19.50 15.65
CA PHE A 120 16.46 18.27 14.88
C PHE A 120 15.70 17.23 15.69
N ASP A 121 14.91 16.39 15.02
CA ASP A 121 14.13 15.37 15.71
C ASP A 121 14.98 14.15 16.11
N GLU A 122 14.60 13.50 17.21
CA GLU A 122 15.13 12.19 17.59
C GLU A 122 14.17 11.10 17.11
N PRO A 123 14.58 10.21 16.17
CA PRO A 123 13.69 9.22 15.58
C PRO A 123 13.19 8.15 16.56
N GLU A 124 13.90 7.95 17.68
CA GLU A 124 13.62 6.87 18.64
C GLU A 124 12.62 7.27 19.74
N ALA A 125 12.28 8.55 19.88
CA ALA A 125 11.44 9.02 20.99
C ALA A 125 9.92 8.91 20.74
N GLY A 126 9.45 8.71 19.49
CA GLY A 126 8.00 8.69 19.19
C GLY A 126 7.26 10.00 19.49
N ILE A 127 7.99 11.07 19.82
CA ILE A 127 7.46 12.40 20.13
C ILE A 127 7.32 13.17 18.82
N ASN A 128 6.12 13.66 18.53
CA ASN A 128 5.85 14.45 17.32
C ASN A 128 6.44 15.87 17.37
N ASP A 129 6.96 16.30 18.52
CA ASP A 129 7.43 17.66 18.81
C ASP A 129 8.97 17.81 18.89
N PHE A 130 9.47 18.99 18.54
CA PHE A 130 10.88 19.37 18.71
C PHE A 130 11.17 19.68 20.19
N SER A 131 12.36 19.29 20.67
CA SER A 131 12.79 19.49 22.07
C SER A 131 14.07 20.32 22.16
N GLU A 132 14.19 21.15 23.20
CA GLU A 132 15.41 21.94 23.49
C GLU A 132 16.64 21.05 23.74
N SER A 133 16.46 19.80 24.18
CA SER A 133 17.56 18.83 24.31
C SER A 133 18.21 18.46 22.96
N TYR A 134 17.50 18.70 21.85
CA TYR A 134 17.95 18.44 20.48
C TYR A 134 18.00 19.73 19.65
N SER A 135 18.55 20.79 20.26
CA SER A 135 18.76 22.08 19.60
C SER A 135 20.24 22.49 19.59
N LEU A 136 20.64 23.20 18.53
CA LEU A 136 21.94 23.84 18.42
C LEU A 136 21.76 25.32 18.15
N ALA A 137 22.31 26.15 19.03
CA ALA A 137 22.31 27.59 18.84
C ALA A 137 23.36 28.01 17.80
N PHE A 138 23.04 29.00 16.97
CA PHE A 138 23.99 29.63 16.04
C PHE A 138 24.02 31.15 16.22
N ARG A 139 25.09 31.79 15.73
CA ARG A 139 25.25 33.25 15.81
C ARG A 139 25.34 33.85 14.41
N ILE A 140 24.71 35.02 14.26
CA ILE A 140 24.91 35.91 13.11
C ILE A 140 25.71 37.11 13.64
N PRO A 141 27.01 37.24 13.28
CA PRO A 141 27.91 38.24 13.84
C PRO A 141 27.74 39.63 13.20
N LYS A 142 27.16 39.72 11.99
CA LYS A 142 26.91 40.99 11.30
C LYS A 142 25.48 41.03 10.76
N PRO A 143 24.62 41.98 11.20
CA PRO A 143 23.30 42.15 10.61
C PRO A 143 23.43 42.54 9.13
N ASN A 144 22.45 42.13 8.32
CA ASN A 144 22.36 42.45 6.88
C ASN A 144 23.53 41.97 6.00
N LYS A 145 24.32 40.99 6.46
CA LYS A 145 25.36 40.32 5.64
C LYS A 145 25.20 38.81 5.67
N PHE A 146 25.46 38.16 4.52
CA PHE A 146 25.41 36.70 4.42
C PHE A 146 26.45 36.10 5.36
N THR A 147 25.98 35.38 6.36
CA THR A 147 26.82 34.70 7.34
C THR A 147 26.75 33.20 7.09
N PRO A 148 27.86 32.53 6.80
CA PRO A 148 27.90 31.07 6.76
C PRO A 148 27.78 30.51 8.18
N VAL A 149 26.84 29.59 8.36
CA VAL A 149 26.58 28.85 9.59
C VAL A 149 26.99 27.40 9.35
N GLN A 150 27.87 26.88 10.21
CA GLN A 150 28.23 25.46 10.26
C GLN A 150 27.99 24.95 11.67
N LEU A 151 27.05 24.04 11.81
CA LEU A 151 26.72 23.38 13.07
C LEU A 151 27.23 21.94 13.02
N THR A 152 27.99 21.54 14.04
CA THR A 152 28.49 20.17 14.18
C THR A 152 27.63 19.47 15.21
N LEU A 153 26.99 18.36 14.83
CA LEU A 153 26.16 17.59 15.75
C LEU A 153 27.04 16.88 16.79
N PRO A 154 26.65 16.90 18.08
CA PRO A 154 27.49 16.39 19.18
C PRO A 154 27.72 14.88 19.10
N ARG A 155 26.83 14.15 18.41
CA ARG A 155 26.95 12.73 18.07
C ARG A 155 26.38 12.52 16.67
N TYR A 156 26.66 11.37 16.06
CA TYR A 156 25.98 10.96 14.85
C TYR A 156 24.49 10.72 15.17
N THR A 157 23.66 11.72 14.89
CA THR A 157 22.21 11.66 15.12
C THR A 157 21.51 11.46 13.80
N ARG A 158 20.66 10.43 13.70
CA ARG A 158 19.74 10.34 12.56
C ARG A 158 18.61 11.31 12.82
N PHE A 159 18.33 12.23 11.92
CA PHE A 159 17.17 13.11 12.00
C PHE A 159 16.52 13.18 10.62
N ASN A 160 15.20 13.30 10.62
CA ASN A 160 14.40 13.35 9.40
C ASN A 160 13.78 14.73 9.19
N ARG A 161 13.67 15.51 10.29
CA ARG A 161 13.11 16.86 10.30
C ARG A 161 14.10 17.83 10.90
N LEU A 162 14.13 19.02 10.32
CA LEU A 162 14.91 20.17 10.83
C LEU A 162 13.96 21.34 11.01
N ARG A 163 13.97 21.95 12.20
CA ARG A 163 13.33 23.25 12.43
C ARG A 163 14.42 24.31 12.58
N ILE A 164 14.36 25.35 11.77
CA ILE A 164 15.25 26.51 11.90
C ILE A 164 14.43 27.67 12.42
N ASP A 165 14.83 28.19 13.57
CA ASP A 165 14.16 29.26 14.27
C ASP A 165 14.86 30.60 14.03
N PHE A 166 14.06 31.62 13.75
CA PHE A 166 14.50 32.99 13.47
C PHE A 166 14.14 33.96 14.62
N GLY A 167 13.43 33.53 15.65
CA GLY A 167 13.26 34.26 16.92
C GLY A 167 12.30 35.46 16.91
N GLU A 168 12.16 36.13 18.05
CA GLU A 168 10.93 36.84 18.49
C GLU A 168 10.66 38.26 17.97
N ILE A 169 11.13 38.63 16.77
CA ILE A 169 10.92 40.00 16.25
C ILE A 169 10.22 39.96 14.90
N ALA A 170 8.96 40.43 14.88
CA ALA A 170 8.17 40.66 13.69
C ALA A 170 8.75 41.79 12.81
N GLY A 171 8.58 41.69 11.49
CA GLY A 171 9.00 42.71 10.52
C GLY A 171 10.38 42.51 9.90
N ASN A 172 11.18 41.56 10.40
CA ASN A 172 12.53 41.29 9.87
C ASN A 172 12.47 40.60 8.51
N LYS A 173 13.40 40.99 7.64
CA LYS A 173 13.70 40.25 6.40
C LYS A 173 14.78 39.22 6.68
N VAL A 174 14.51 37.97 6.34
CA VAL A 174 15.46 36.87 6.48
C VAL A 174 15.63 36.19 5.12
N ALA A 175 16.87 35.91 4.74
CA ALA A 175 17.19 35.16 3.54
C ALA A 175 18.11 33.98 3.85
N LEU A 176 17.80 32.82 3.28
CA LEU A 176 18.57 31.58 3.43
C LEU A 176 19.11 31.09 2.09
N SER A 177 20.36 30.61 2.10
CA SER A 177 20.90 29.81 1.01
C SER A 177 20.43 28.36 1.10
N ALA A 178 20.79 27.56 0.09
CA ALA A 178 20.62 26.11 0.17
C ALA A 178 21.27 25.54 1.43
N ILE A 179 20.55 24.63 2.10
CA ILE A 179 21.02 23.91 3.27
C ILE A 179 21.73 22.64 2.79
N THR A 180 22.92 22.40 3.31
CA THR A 180 23.74 21.22 2.99
C THR A 180 24.01 20.44 4.25
N ILE A 181 23.78 19.13 4.21
CA ILE A 181 24.07 18.22 5.31
C ILE A 181 25.20 17.32 4.88
N ASN A 182 26.30 17.34 5.64
CA ASN A 182 27.38 16.38 5.48
C ASN A 182 27.03 15.14 6.32
N ASP A 183 26.72 14.05 5.63
CA ASP A 183 26.48 12.74 6.21
C ASP A 183 27.58 11.77 5.75
N ASN A 184 28.45 11.40 6.68
CA ASN A 184 29.56 10.46 6.43
C ASN A 184 30.43 10.85 5.22
N GLY A 185 30.82 12.14 5.15
CA GLY A 185 31.68 12.66 4.08
C GLY A 185 30.96 12.95 2.76
N LYS A 186 29.67 12.65 2.63
CA LYS A 186 28.86 13.03 1.45
C LYS A 186 28.00 14.24 1.77
N ASP A 187 28.09 15.25 0.92
CA ASP A 187 27.25 16.44 1.02
C ASP A 187 25.92 16.22 0.30
N GLN A 188 24.83 16.36 1.06
CA GLN A 188 23.47 16.35 0.54
C GLN A 188 22.91 17.76 0.57
N LYS A 189 22.63 18.32 -0.61
CA LYS A 189 22.05 19.65 -0.76
C LYS A 189 20.52 19.55 -0.79
N ILE A 190 19.86 20.29 0.08
CA ILE A 190 18.39 20.38 0.12
C ILE A 190 17.94 21.44 -0.89
N PRO A 191 17.12 21.09 -1.90
CA PRO A 191 16.62 22.06 -2.89
C PRO A 191 15.72 23.12 -2.24
N LEU A 192 15.96 24.40 -2.54
CA LEU A 192 15.18 25.51 -1.98
C LEU A 192 13.71 25.50 -2.42
N GLN A 193 13.42 25.00 -3.64
CA GLN A 193 12.06 24.86 -4.17
C GLN A 193 11.21 23.92 -3.30
N ARG A 194 11.85 22.92 -2.66
CA ARG A 194 11.18 21.99 -1.75
C ARG A 194 10.76 22.67 -0.46
N ILE A 195 11.59 23.59 0.05
CA ILE A 195 11.30 24.39 1.24
C ILE A 195 10.14 25.36 0.93
N ALA A 196 10.15 25.99 -0.25
CA ALA A 196 9.08 26.90 -0.68
C ALA A 196 7.73 26.18 -0.91
N LYS A 197 7.74 24.98 -1.52
CA LYS A 197 6.51 24.22 -1.82
C LYS A 197 5.77 23.76 -0.57
N ASN A 198 6.51 23.42 0.49
CA ASN A 198 5.95 22.90 1.74
C ASN A 198 5.87 23.99 2.82
N PHE A 199 5.83 25.27 2.42
CA PHE A 199 5.86 26.38 3.36
C PHE A 199 4.56 26.45 4.17
N PRO A 200 4.62 26.29 5.51
CA PRO A 200 3.44 26.33 6.36
C PRO A 200 2.91 27.77 6.48
N LYS A 201 1.60 27.97 6.25
CA LYS A 201 0.94 29.28 6.36
C LYS A 201 0.83 29.80 7.80
N ALA A 202 1.12 28.97 8.82
CA ALA A 202 0.78 29.23 10.22
C ALA A 202 2.00 29.56 11.13
N ASN A 203 3.20 29.78 10.58
CA ASN A 203 4.44 29.87 11.36
C ASN A 203 5.02 31.29 11.46
N ASP A 204 4.18 32.32 11.63
CA ASP A 204 4.63 33.71 11.79
C ASP A 204 5.58 34.22 10.68
N LEU A 205 5.41 33.70 9.47
CA LEU A 205 6.17 34.07 8.28
C LEU A 205 5.24 34.36 7.10
N MET A 206 5.51 35.42 6.34
CA MET A 206 4.90 35.61 5.02
C MET A 206 5.40 34.57 4.02
N PRO A 207 4.59 34.20 3.01
CA PRO A 207 5.01 33.30 1.94
C PRO A 207 6.34 33.73 1.30
N PRO A 208 7.25 32.79 0.99
CA PRO A 208 8.60 33.14 0.59
C PRO A 208 8.70 33.58 -0.88
N GLU A 209 9.59 34.54 -1.16
CA GLU A 209 10.06 34.82 -2.52
C GLU A 209 11.30 33.97 -2.81
N THR A 210 11.27 33.18 -3.88
CA THR A 210 12.43 32.39 -4.33
C THR A 210 13.16 33.14 -5.45
N ARG A 211 14.45 33.43 -5.25
CA ARG A 211 15.32 34.03 -6.28
C ARG A 211 16.56 33.17 -6.46
N SER A 212 16.67 32.49 -7.61
CA SER A 212 17.78 31.66 -8.14
C SER A 212 18.61 30.78 -7.17
N GLN A 213 19.17 31.31 -6.08
CA GLN A 213 19.94 30.57 -5.06
C GLN A 213 19.58 30.89 -3.60
N LEU A 214 18.51 31.67 -3.39
CA LEU A 214 18.06 32.13 -2.07
C LEU A 214 16.55 31.99 -1.92
N ILE A 215 16.12 31.73 -0.69
CA ILE A 215 14.73 31.85 -0.25
C ILE A 215 14.64 32.97 0.77
N ALA A 216 13.77 33.95 0.52
CA ALA A 216 13.60 35.12 1.38
C ALA A 216 12.18 35.14 1.96
N PHE A 217 12.06 35.47 3.24
CA PHE A 217 10.80 35.58 3.97
C PHE A 217 10.80 36.80 4.89
N LYS A 218 9.60 37.28 5.22
CA LYS A 218 9.37 38.35 6.18
C LYS A 218 8.69 37.79 7.42
N THR A 219 9.23 38.07 8.60
CA THR A 219 8.64 37.63 9.88
C THR A 219 7.40 38.47 10.21
N THR A 220 6.35 37.86 10.76
CA THR A 220 5.07 38.51 11.06
C THR A 220 4.62 38.38 12.51
N GLY A 221 5.21 37.48 13.29
CA GLY A 221 4.81 37.23 14.68
C GLY A 221 6.00 36.93 15.60
N ALA A 222 5.70 36.26 16.71
CA ALA A 222 6.60 36.10 17.86
C ALA A 222 7.46 34.83 17.79
N ASP A 223 7.12 33.84 16.95
CA ASP A 223 7.93 32.61 16.80
C ASP A 223 8.06 32.20 15.32
N PRO A 224 8.80 32.97 14.49
CA PRO A 224 9.00 32.64 13.09
C PRO A 224 10.00 31.49 12.90
N TYR A 225 9.53 30.37 12.34
CA TYR A 225 10.37 29.22 12.03
C TYR A 225 9.95 28.49 10.75
N ILE A 226 10.91 27.79 10.13
CA ILE A 226 10.64 26.83 9.04
C ILE A 226 10.87 25.41 9.51
N ILE A 227 10.05 24.48 9.00
CA ILE A 227 10.26 23.04 9.15
C ILE A 227 10.62 22.45 7.79
N ILE A 228 11.62 21.58 7.79
CA ILE A 228 12.05 20.83 6.62
C ILE A 228 11.92 19.36 6.96
N ASP A 229 10.98 18.68 6.31
CA ASP A 229 10.72 17.26 6.54
C ASP A 229 11.33 16.36 5.47
N LYS A 230 11.49 15.08 5.81
CA LYS A 230 11.95 14.01 4.90
C LYS A 230 13.36 14.28 4.35
N ILE A 231 14.23 14.86 5.18
CA ILE A 231 15.54 15.37 4.79
C ILE A 231 16.45 14.25 4.29
N LEU A 232 16.50 13.16 5.06
CA LEU A 232 17.25 11.95 4.74
C LEU A 232 16.25 10.81 4.54
N PRO A 233 16.43 9.92 3.54
CA PRO A 233 15.60 8.72 3.47
C PRO A 233 15.75 7.93 4.78
N PRO A 234 14.67 7.36 5.35
CA PRO A 234 14.76 6.50 6.51
C PRO A 234 15.54 5.24 6.12
N LYS A 235 16.87 5.31 6.19
CA LYS A 235 17.67 4.10 6.12
C LYS A 235 17.43 3.36 7.43
N PRO A 236 17.17 2.04 7.43
CA PRO A 236 17.15 1.27 8.66
C PRO A 236 18.48 1.44 9.40
N ILE A 237 18.51 1.22 10.72
CA ILE A 237 19.76 1.14 11.49
C ILE A 237 20.53 -0.06 10.94
N VAL A 238 21.25 0.14 9.84
CA VAL A 238 22.33 -0.72 9.45
C VAL A 238 23.44 -0.31 10.40
N HIS A 239 23.60 -1.07 11.50
CA HIS A 239 24.83 -1.08 12.26
C HIS A 239 25.96 -1.11 11.24
N TYR A 240 26.81 -0.09 11.24
CA TYR A 240 27.85 0.09 10.23
C TYR A 240 28.96 -0.92 10.51
N TYR A 241 28.69 -2.19 10.19
CA TYR A 241 29.75 -3.13 9.87
C TYR A 241 30.15 -2.82 8.42
N PRO A 242 31.45 -2.64 8.13
CA PRO A 242 31.94 -2.63 6.77
C PRO A 242 31.30 -3.78 5.99
N GLU A 243 30.80 -3.54 4.77
CA GLU A 243 30.11 -4.58 4.00
C GLU A 243 30.97 -5.84 3.83
N THR A 244 32.30 -5.66 3.84
CA THR A 244 33.30 -6.73 3.88
C THR A 244 33.17 -7.60 5.14
N ILE A 245 33.12 -7.04 6.35
CA ILE A 245 32.96 -7.79 7.60
C ILE A 245 31.61 -8.53 7.62
N ARG A 246 30.55 -7.90 7.10
CA ARG A 246 29.23 -8.54 6.97
C ARG A 246 29.22 -9.70 5.96
N MET A 247 30.01 -9.61 4.90
CA MET A 247 30.19 -10.68 3.91
C MET A 247 31.01 -11.83 4.49
N TRP A 248 32.14 -11.54 5.14
CA TRP A 248 33.01 -12.54 5.74
C TRP A 248 32.36 -13.32 6.89
N SER A 249 31.55 -12.66 7.71
CA SER A 249 30.76 -13.34 8.76
C SER A 249 29.71 -14.30 8.20
N TRP A 250 29.10 -13.97 7.06
CA TRP A 250 28.20 -14.88 6.35
C TRP A 250 28.94 -16.05 5.72
N LEU A 251 30.06 -15.80 5.04
CA LEU A 251 30.90 -16.85 4.48
C LEU A 251 31.42 -17.78 5.56
N ALA A 252 31.80 -17.25 6.72
CA ALA A 252 32.19 -18.04 7.89
C ALA A 252 31.02 -18.87 8.42
N ALA A 253 29.82 -18.31 8.57
CA ALA A 253 28.64 -19.06 9.00
C ALA A 253 28.27 -20.19 8.01
N CYS A 254 28.32 -19.92 6.71
CA CYS A 254 28.10 -20.92 5.66
C CYS A 254 29.19 -21.99 5.67
N ALA A 255 30.47 -21.61 5.79
CA ALA A 255 31.59 -22.54 5.85
C ALA A 255 31.52 -23.43 7.09
N VAL A 256 31.22 -22.86 8.26
CA VAL A 256 31.06 -23.63 9.50
C VAL A 256 29.85 -24.56 9.41
N SER A 257 28.72 -24.11 8.84
CA SER A 257 27.54 -24.96 8.61
C SER A 257 27.84 -26.10 7.62
N PHE A 258 28.61 -25.84 6.57
CA PHE A 258 29.02 -26.83 5.58
C PHE A 258 30.02 -27.84 6.16
N LEU A 259 31.02 -27.39 6.93
CA LEU A 259 31.95 -28.25 7.64
C LEU A 259 31.22 -29.11 8.69
N PHE A 260 30.25 -28.54 9.38
CA PHE A 260 29.40 -29.25 10.32
C PHE A 260 28.54 -30.32 9.62
N PHE A 261 27.96 -29.98 8.47
CA PHE A 261 27.26 -30.91 7.60
C PHE A 261 28.16 -32.08 7.15
N LEU A 262 29.37 -31.79 6.67
CA LEU A 262 30.37 -32.81 6.32
C LEU A 262 30.75 -33.68 7.53
N THR A 263 30.79 -33.10 8.73
CA THR A 263 31.08 -33.83 9.98
C THR A 263 29.95 -34.78 10.34
N ILE A 264 28.67 -34.35 10.23
CA ILE A 264 27.51 -35.25 10.42
C ILE A 264 27.54 -36.39 9.39
N LEU A 265 27.84 -36.09 8.12
CA LEU A 265 27.95 -37.11 7.08
C LEU A 265 29.09 -38.10 7.34
N PHE A 266 30.23 -37.62 7.82
CA PHE A 266 31.36 -38.47 8.20
C PHE A 266 31.00 -39.37 9.40
N LEU A 267 30.34 -38.81 10.42
CA LEU A 267 29.92 -39.55 11.62
C LEU A 267 28.82 -40.57 11.33
N THR A 268 27.97 -40.33 10.33
CA THR A 268 26.91 -41.26 9.88
C THR A 268 27.39 -42.29 8.87
N ARG A 269 28.58 -42.13 8.29
CA ARG A 269 29.18 -43.07 7.31
C ARG A 269 29.47 -44.47 7.87
N ASN A 270 29.67 -44.59 9.19
CA ASN A 270 29.94 -45.88 9.85
C ASN A 270 28.69 -46.75 10.04
N GLU A 271 27.49 -46.19 9.83
CA GLU A 271 26.25 -46.94 9.70
C GLU A 271 26.12 -47.32 8.21
N LYS A 272 26.31 -48.61 7.89
CA LYS A 272 26.41 -49.10 6.51
C LYS A 272 25.25 -48.59 5.62
N LYS A 273 25.61 -48.02 4.47
CA LYS A 273 24.80 -47.73 3.25
C LYS A 273 24.04 -46.39 3.17
N VAL A 274 24.73 -45.24 3.30
CA VAL A 274 24.26 -44.03 2.60
C VAL A 274 24.89 -44.02 1.20
N ALA A 275 24.13 -44.42 0.17
CA ALA A 275 24.66 -44.43 -1.21
C ALA A 275 24.98 -43.00 -1.67
N PHE A 276 26.01 -42.82 -2.51
CA PHE A 276 26.48 -41.52 -3.00
C PHE A 276 25.37 -40.60 -3.55
N HIS A 277 24.36 -41.16 -4.21
CA HIS A 277 23.20 -40.41 -4.70
C HIS A 277 22.34 -39.80 -3.59
N HIS A 278 22.24 -40.43 -2.41
CA HIS A 278 21.55 -39.86 -1.25
C HIS A 278 22.33 -38.67 -0.69
N LEU A 279 23.67 -38.77 -0.68
CA LEU A 279 24.54 -37.66 -0.27
C LEU A 279 24.36 -36.44 -1.18
N LEU A 280 24.35 -36.66 -2.51
CA LEU A 280 24.09 -35.61 -3.48
C LEU A 280 22.70 -34.99 -3.30
N LEU A 281 21.68 -35.82 -3.04
CA LEU A 281 20.32 -35.35 -2.79
C LEU A 281 20.23 -34.47 -1.54
N ILE A 282 20.89 -34.87 -0.45
CA ILE A 282 20.91 -34.08 0.80
C ILE A 282 21.67 -32.75 0.58
N ILE A 283 22.83 -32.78 -0.09
CA ILE A 283 23.58 -31.57 -0.44
C ILE A 283 22.71 -30.63 -1.28
N SER A 284 22.07 -31.15 -2.31
CA SER A 284 21.18 -30.39 -3.19
C SER A 284 20.01 -29.80 -2.42
N ALA A 285 19.37 -30.57 -1.54
CA ALA A 285 18.27 -30.10 -0.71
C ALA A 285 18.72 -28.97 0.22
N PHE A 286 19.89 -29.12 0.86
CA PHE A 286 20.47 -28.09 1.73
C PHE A 286 20.68 -26.77 0.97
N PHE A 287 21.34 -26.80 -0.19
CA PHE A 287 21.55 -25.59 -1.00
C PHE A 287 20.24 -25.01 -1.53
N THR A 288 19.27 -25.84 -1.89
CA THR A 288 17.94 -25.40 -2.36
C THR A 288 17.19 -24.64 -1.26
N LEU A 289 17.24 -25.11 -0.01
CA LEU A 289 16.63 -24.44 1.15
C LEU A 289 17.31 -23.11 1.50
N LEU A 290 18.56 -22.90 1.09
CA LEU A 290 19.26 -21.62 1.27
C LEU A 290 18.94 -20.58 0.18
N LEU A 291 18.37 -20.98 -0.97
CA LEU A 291 18.06 -20.07 -2.07
C LEU A 291 17.12 -18.90 -1.68
N PRO A 292 16.05 -19.09 -0.90
CA PRO A 292 15.19 -17.98 -0.45
C PRO A 292 15.94 -16.93 0.39
N LEU A 293 16.89 -17.37 1.22
CA LEU A 293 17.73 -16.50 2.04
C LEU A 293 18.74 -15.73 1.18
N TRP A 294 19.31 -16.40 0.18
CA TRP A 294 20.20 -15.79 -0.79
C TRP A 294 19.45 -14.73 -1.61
N GLY A 295 18.28 -15.05 -2.16
CA GLY A 295 17.48 -14.07 -2.91
C GLY A 295 17.00 -12.90 -2.06
N LEU A 296 16.64 -13.13 -0.78
CA LEU A 296 16.29 -12.08 0.17
C LEU A 296 17.46 -11.09 0.37
N ARG A 297 18.71 -11.58 0.42
CA ARG A 297 19.91 -10.74 0.58
C ARG A 297 20.15 -9.80 -0.60
N TYR A 298 19.81 -10.25 -1.82
CA TYR A 298 19.97 -9.50 -3.06
C TYR A 298 18.70 -8.77 -3.49
N ASN A 299 17.65 -8.77 -2.66
CA ASN A 299 16.36 -8.14 -2.95
C ASN A 299 15.69 -8.67 -4.24
N ILE A 300 15.88 -9.96 -4.53
CA ILE A 300 15.17 -10.60 -5.64
C ILE A 300 13.67 -10.58 -5.34
N ASP A 301 12.87 -10.16 -6.32
CA ASP A 301 11.39 -10.02 -6.24
C ASP A 301 10.86 -8.91 -5.31
N LYS A 302 11.70 -8.01 -4.80
CA LYS A 302 11.28 -6.97 -3.84
C LYS A 302 10.19 -6.01 -4.36
N ASP A 303 10.14 -5.76 -5.66
CA ASP A 303 9.17 -4.83 -6.28
C ASP A 303 7.92 -5.54 -6.84
N TRP A 304 7.68 -6.80 -6.45
CA TRP A 304 6.52 -7.54 -6.93
C TRP A 304 5.21 -7.01 -6.30
N LYS A 305 4.27 -6.60 -7.16
CA LYS A 305 2.99 -5.98 -6.77
C LYS A 305 1.74 -6.82 -7.07
N ALA A 306 1.88 -8.14 -7.32
CA ALA A 306 0.69 -8.95 -7.66
C ALA A 306 -0.26 -9.13 -6.47
N GLU A 307 0.28 -9.23 -5.26
CA GLU A 307 -0.51 -9.21 -4.04
C GLU A 307 -0.92 -7.73 -3.80
N LYS A 308 -2.15 -7.34 -4.17
CA LYS A 308 -2.72 -5.98 -3.99
C LYS A 308 -2.90 -5.61 -2.50
N ARG A 309 -1.83 -5.71 -1.72
CA ARG A 309 -1.76 -5.45 -0.28
C ARG A 309 -0.39 -4.90 0.10
N LYS A 310 -0.30 -4.22 1.24
CA LYS A 310 0.98 -3.81 1.79
C LYS A 310 1.72 -5.03 2.38
N LEU A 311 2.93 -5.29 1.90
CA LEU A 311 3.79 -6.33 2.46
C LEU A 311 4.29 -5.94 3.86
N ALA A 312 4.50 -6.93 4.71
CA ALA A 312 5.05 -6.72 6.03
C ALA A 312 6.45 -6.09 5.95
N GLU A 313 6.68 -5.06 6.77
CA GLU A 313 7.96 -4.40 6.89
C GLU A 313 8.84 -5.08 7.92
N LYS A 314 10.15 -5.10 7.69
CA LYS A 314 11.11 -5.67 8.65
C LYS A 314 11.21 -4.79 9.90
N LYS A 315 10.73 -5.30 11.03
CA LYS A 315 10.94 -4.64 12.33
C LYS A 315 12.41 -4.70 12.76
N PRO A 316 12.94 -3.64 13.40
CA PRO A 316 14.27 -3.70 14.01
C PRO A 316 14.29 -4.81 15.06
N PHE A 317 15.44 -5.45 15.22
CA PHE A 317 15.57 -6.43 16.28
C PHE A 317 15.76 -5.74 17.62
N ASP A 318 15.01 -6.18 18.61
CA ASP A 318 14.99 -5.63 19.97
C ASP A 318 15.08 -6.78 20.98
N LEU A 319 16.10 -6.73 21.85
CA LEU A 319 16.32 -7.72 22.91
C LEU A 319 15.20 -7.72 23.94
N GLN A 320 14.56 -6.58 24.20
CA GLN A 320 13.46 -6.48 25.16
C GLN A 320 12.19 -7.19 24.66
N ARG A 321 12.08 -7.38 23.34
CA ARG A 321 10.96 -8.07 22.67
C ARG A 321 11.40 -9.35 21.99
N LEU A 322 12.39 -10.04 22.57
CA LEU A 322 13.00 -11.25 22.00
C LEU A 322 11.95 -12.33 21.66
N PHE A 323 10.91 -12.48 22.47
CA PHE A 323 9.85 -13.47 22.25
C PHE A 323 8.84 -13.08 21.16
N GLU A 324 8.67 -11.79 20.88
CA GLU A 324 7.78 -11.28 19.82
C GLU A 324 8.48 -11.24 18.45
N TYR A 325 9.81 -11.11 18.45
CA TYR A 325 10.58 -10.95 17.22
C TYR A 325 10.43 -12.11 16.22
N PRO A 326 10.38 -13.39 16.62
CA PRO A 326 10.18 -14.50 15.70
C PRO A 326 8.88 -14.38 14.89
N GLU A 327 7.77 -13.99 15.52
CA GLU A 327 6.48 -13.81 14.84
C GLU A 327 6.55 -12.66 13.83
N HIS A 328 7.09 -11.51 14.26
CA HIS A 328 7.30 -10.36 13.37
C HIS A 328 8.22 -10.69 12.19
N TYR A 329 9.29 -11.44 12.45
CA TYR A 329 10.24 -11.85 11.41
C TYR A 329 9.63 -12.89 10.48
N GLN A 330 8.85 -13.85 10.99
CA GLN A 330 8.17 -14.85 10.18
C GLN A 330 7.16 -14.18 9.23
N LYS A 331 6.37 -13.23 9.74
CA LYS A 331 5.46 -12.44 8.91
C LYS A 331 6.20 -11.66 7.82
N TYR A 332 7.30 -10.99 8.17
CA TYR A 332 8.17 -10.33 7.21
C TYR A 332 8.75 -11.31 6.19
N PHE A 333 9.33 -12.42 6.64
CA PHE A 333 10.00 -13.40 5.78
C PHE A 333 9.01 -14.03 4.80
N ASN A 334 7.83 -14.45 5.27
CA ASN A 334 6.77 -14.98 4.43
C ASN A 334 6.41 -14.02 3.29
N ASP A 335 6.39 -12.72 3.56
CA ASP A 335 6.06 -11.70 2.56
C ASP A 335 7.23 -11.32 1.64
N ASN A 336 8.49 -11.57 2.03
CA ASN A 336 9.66 -10.95 1.39
C ASN A 336 10.78 -11.93 0.97
N PHE A 337 10.65 -13.24 1.20
CA PHE A 337 11.72 -14.19 0.84
C PHE A 337 12.02 -14.17 -0.67
N GLY A 338 13.29 -14.37 -1.03
CA GLY A 338 13.71 -14.27 -2.43
C GLY A 338 13.18 -15.40 -3.30
N TYR A 339 12.96 -15.14 -4.59
CA TYR A 339 12.35 -16.07 -5.54
C TYR A 339 10.90 -16.47 -5.23
N ARG A 340 10.26 -15.81 -4.25
CA ARG A 340 8.86 -16.07 -3.88
C ARG A 340 7.94 -15.96 -5.09
N LYS A 341 8.11 -14.95 -5.93
CA LYS A 341 7.29 -14.74 -7.13
C LYS A 341 7.42 -15.93 -8.08
N LEU A 342 8.66 -16.34 -8.35
CA LEU A 342 8.97 -17.46 -9.24
C LEU A 342 8.33 -18.76 -8.73
N LEU A 343 8.49 -19.05 -7.43
CA LEU A 343 7.97 -20.26 -6.80
C LEU A 343 6.44 -20.30 -6.79
N ILE A 344 5.79 -19.19 -6.41
CA ILE A 344 4.32 -19.07 -6.43
C ILE A 344 3.80 -19.20 -7.86
N TYR A 345 4.43 -18.52 -8.83
CA TYR A 345 4.05 -18.62 -10.22
C TYR A 345 4.10 -20.07 -10.71
N HIS A 346 5.20 -20.79 -10.51
CA HIS A 346 5.33 -22.17 -10.99
C HIS A 346 4.36 -23.12 -10.28
N TYR A 347 4.20 -22.98 -8.96
CA TYR A 347 3.23 -23.77 -8.20
C TYR A 347 1.81 -23.55 -8.73
N ASN A 348 1.39 -22.29 -8.88
CA ASN A 348 0.06 -21.95 -9.38
C ASN A 348 -0.12 -22.35 -10.85
N TYR A 349 0.93 -22.23 -11.68
CA TYR A 349 0.89 -22.65 -13.08
C TYR A 349 0.72 -24.16 -13.21
N VAL A 350 1.39 -24.96 -12.37
CA VAL A 350 1.20 -26.41 -12.33
C VAL A 350 -0.22 -26.76 -11.89
N LEU A 351 -0.73 -26.14 -10.81
CA LEU A 351 -2.13 -26.33 -10.39
C LEU A 351 -3.11 -26.03 -11.53
N TYR A 352 -2.92 -24.89 -12.21
CA TYR A 352 -3.77 -24.46 -13.30
C TYR A 352 -3.67 -25.38 -14.53
N LYS A 353 -2.46 -25.60 -15.07
CA LYS A 353 -2.29 -26.31 -16.35
C LYS A 353 -2.31 -27.83 -16.22
N GLN A 354 -1.77 -28.40 -15.14
CA GLN A 354 -1.67 -29.86 -14.98
C GLN A 354 -2.89 -30.44 -14.25
N PHE A 355 -3.44 -29.71 -13.28
CA PHE A 355 -4.51 -30.22 -12.42
C PHE A 355 -5.87 -29.55 -12.66
N ASN A 356 -5.95 -28.52 -13.51
CA ASN A 356 -7.13 -27.68 -13.70
C ASN A 356 -7.72 -27.19 -12.36
N GLN A 357 -6.85 -26.79 -11.42
CA GLN A 357 -7.21 -26.32 -10.09
C GLN A 357 -6.81 -24.87 -9.88
N SER A 358 -7.75 -24.08 -9.36
CA SER A 358 -7.48 -22.71 -8.92
C SER A 358 -6.68 -22.74 -7.61
N PRO A 359 -5.60 -21.94 -7.48
CA PRO A 359 -4.88 -21.78 -6.22
C PRO A 359 -5.68 -21.00 -5.16
N ILE A 360 -6.76 -20.32 -5.57
CA ILE A 360 -7.72 -19.61 -4.69
C ILE A 360 -9.16 -20.02 -5.03
N PRO A 361 -9.54 -21.29 -4.79
CA PRO A 361 -10.83 -21.85 -5.21
C PRO A 361 -12.03 -21.26 -4.48
N ARG A 362 -11.82 -20.41 -3.46
CA ARG A 362 -12.89 -19.64 -2.80
C ARG A 362 -13.28 -18.37 -3.56
N ASN A 363 -12.53 -17.98 -4.58
CA ASN A 363 -12.74 -16.74 -5.31
C ASN A 363 -12.72 -16.92 -6.82
N VAL A 364 -12.01 -17.94 -7.31
CA VAL A 364 -11.82 -18.18 -8.75
C VAL A 364 -12.12 -19.63 -9.07
N VAL A 365 -13.06 -19.85 -9.97
CA VAL A 365 -13.35 -21.15 -10.59
C VAL A 365 -12.79 -21.17 -12.00
N LEU A 366 -12.10 -22.26 -12.33
CA LEU A 366 -11.61 -22.53 -13.68
C LEU A 366 -12.70 -23.28 -14.43
N GLY A 367 -13.17 -22.69 -15.52
CA GLY A 367 -14.13 -23.28 -16.44
C GLY A 367 -13.47 -23.90 -17.65
N ASP A 368 -14.32 -24.38 -18.55
CA ASP A 368 -13.89 -24.99 -19.81
C ASP A 368 -13.33 -23.92 -20.76
N ASP A 369 -12.55 -24.34 -21.76
CA ASP A 369 -11.98 -23.45 -22.80
C ASP A 369 -11.24 -22.20 -22.28
N ASP A 370 -10.47 -22.37 -21.22
CA ASP A 370 -9.69 -21.33 -20.51
C ASP A 370 -10.55 -20.19 -19.92
N TRP A 371 -11.85 -20.39 -19.75
CA TRP A 371 -12.71 -19.46 -19.02
C TRP A 371 -12.37 -19.46 -17.53
N MET A 372 -12.33 -18.27 -16.93
CA MET A 372 -12.19 -18.09 -15.49
C MET A 372 -13.33 -17.27 -14.96
N PHE A 373 -13.90 -17.70 -13.84
CA PHE A 373 -15.03 -17.05 -13.18
C PHE A 373 -14.59 -16.55 -11.81
N TYR A 374 -14.82 -15.27 -11.55
CA TYR A 374 -14.53 -14.65 -10.27
C TYR A 374 -15.82 -14.46 -9.48
N TYR A 375 -15.76 -14.67 -8.18
CA TYR A 375 -16.82 -14.32 -7.24
C TYR A 375 -16.21 -13.78 -5.95
N GLN A 376 -16.73 -12.65 -5.48
CA GLN A 376 -16.30 -12.03 -4.22
C GLN A 376 -16.79 -12.82 -3.00
N ASP A 377 -17.95 -13.43 -3.14
CA ASP A 377 -18.59 -14.22 -2.09
C ASP A 377 -18.65 -15.69 -2.53
N PRO A 378 -17.99 -16.63 -1.85
CA PRO A 378 -18.11 -18.06 -2.15
C PRO A 378 -19.53 -18.59 -2.05
N ASP A 379 -20.43 -17.87 -1.38
CA ASP A 379 -21.86 -18.18 -1.37
C ASP A 379 -22.61 -17.70 -2.64
N LEU A 380 -21.95 -17.06 -3.62
CA LEU A 380 -22.56 -16.74 -4.94
C LEU A 380 -22.93 -17.99 -5.75
N LEU A 381 -22.31 -19.14 -5.45
CA LEU A 381 -22.72 -20.44 -5.99
C LEU A 381 -23.93 -21.03 -5.26
N ARG A 382 -24.36 -20.42 -4.15
CA ARG A 382 -25.62 -20.74 -3.47
C ARG A 382 -26.67 -19.73 -3.92
N ILE A 383 -27.89 -20.21 -4.10
CA ILE A 383 -29.03 -19.35 -4.42
C ILE A 383 -29.28 -18.41 -3.24
N GLN A 384 -28.77 -17.18 -3.32
CA GLN A 384 -29.13 -16.12 -2.39
C GLN A 384 -30.06 -15.13 -3.09
N TYR A 385 -31.35 -15.42 -3.04
CA TYR A 385 -32.39 -14.44 -3.29
C TYR A 385 -32.32 -13.32 -2.26
N PHE A 386 -32.74 -12.12 -2.65
CA PHE A 386 -33.19 -11.17 -1.65
C PHE A 386 -34.49 -11.67 -1.03
N THR A 387 -34.62 -11.55 0.29
CA THR A 387 -35.92 -11.74 0.95
C THR A 387 -36.91 -10.66 0.49
N ASN A 388 -38.20 -10.86 0.68
CA ASN A 388 -39.20 -9.86 0.32
C ASN A 388 -38.97 -8.53 1.06
N GLU A 389 -38.53 -8.59 2.32
CA GLU A 389 -38.16 -7.41 3.12
C GLU A 389 -36.95 -6.69 2.50
N GLN A 390 -35.93 -7.44 2.07
CA GLN A 390 -34.76 -6.88 1.40
C GLN A 390 -35.13 -6.22 0.06
N LEU A 391 -35.99 -6.86 -0.75
CA LEU A 391 -36.50 -6.29 -1.99
C LEU A 391 -37.25 -4.98 -1.75
N GLN A 392 -38.10 -4.94 -0.71
CA GLN A 392 -38.82 -3.73 -0.32
C GLN A 392 -37.87 -2.61 0.15
N VAL A 393 -36.85 -2.94 0.93
CA VAL A 393 -35.82 -1.98 1.36
C VAL A 393 -35.09 -1.41 0.15
N ILE A 394 -34.63 -2.26 -0.77
CA ILE A 394 -33.93 -1.82 -1.99
C ILE A 394 -34.82 -0.89 -2.83
N LYS A 395 -36.08 -1.29 -3.05
CA LYS A 395 -37.06 -0.44 -3.76
C LYS A 395 -37.18 0.94 -3.11
N ASN A 396 -37.44 0.98 -1.80
CA ASN A 396 -37.64 2.24 -1.08
C ASN A 396 -36.41 3.14 -1.13
N ASN A 397 -35.22 2.56 -1.00
CA ASN A 397 -33.95 3.28 -1.08
C ASN A 397 -33.73 3.92 -2.46
N ILE A 398 -33.89 3.14 -3.54
CA ILE A 398 -33.72 3.64 -4.91
C ILE A 398 -34.81 4.66 -5.27
N GLU A 399 -36.05 4.45 -4.84
CA GLU A 399 -37.15 5.41 -5.03
C GLU A 399 -36.89 6.73 -4.31
N LYS A 400 -36.43 6.68 -3.05
CA LYS A 400 -36.05 7.87 -2.29
C LYS A 400 -34.92 8.63 -2.98
N ARG A 401 -33.91 7.92 -3.49
CA ARG A 401 -32.81 8.53 -4.24
C ARG A 401 -33.27 9.15 -5.56
N SER A 402 -34.15 8.45 -6.29
CA SER A 402 -34.76 8.95 -7.51
C SER A 402 -35.55 10.23 -7.24
N ALA A 403 -36.37 10.26 -6.18
CA ALA A 403 -37.12 11.45 -5.78
C ALA A 403 -36.20 12.63 -5.44
N TYR A 404 -35.13 12.40 -4.67
CA TYR A 404 -34.13 13.43 -4.32
C TYR A 404 -33.53 14.12 -5.55
N PHE A 405 -33.20 13.36 -6.59
CA PHE A 405 -32.65 13.90 -7.84
C PHE A 405 -33.73 14.57 -8.70
N ASN A 406 -34.92 13.97 -8.81
CA ASN A 406 -36.02 14.53 -9.58
C ASN A 406 -36.47 15.89 -9.03
N GLU A 407 -36.48 16.08 -7.70
CA GLU A 407 -36.76 17.38 -7.05
C GLU A 407 -35.76 18.49 -7.48
N ARG A 408 -34.57 18.10 -7.93
CA ARG A 408 -33.52 19.01 -8.42
C ARG A 408 -33.47 19.10 -9.94
N GLY A 409 -34.44 18.50 -10.64
CA GLY A 409 -34.45 18.43 -12.10
C GLY A 409 -33.41 17.48 -12.70
N ILE A 410 -32.80 16.61 -11.89
CA ILE A 410 -31.76 15.67 -12.30
C ILE A 410 -32.40 14.30 -12.53
N LYS A 411 -32.14 13.67 -13.68
CA LYS A 411 -32.64 12.31 -13.97
C LYS A 411 -31.70 11.26 -13.39
N PHE A 412 -32.27 10.29 -12.67
CA PHE A 412 -31.51 9.23 -12.00
C PHE A 412 -31.72 7.86 -12.65
N TYR A 413 -30.63 7.14 -12.89
CA TYR A 413 -30.61 5.81 -13.48
C TYR A 413 -29.69 4.88 -12.68
N VAL A 414 -30.10 3.62 -12.52
CA VAL A 414 -29.26 2.57 -11.92
C VAL A 414 -28.93 1.55 -13.00
N LEU A 415 -27.65 1.38 -13.32
CA LEU A 415 -27.18 0.41 -14.31
C LEU A 415 -26.45 -0.71 -13.60
N ILE A 416 -26.86 -1.96 -13.85
CA ILE A 416 -26.16 -3.13 -13.30
C ILE A 416 -25.40 -3.86 -14.40
N ALA A 417 -24.08 -4.00 -14.23
CA ALA A 417 -23.28 -4.89 -15.06
C ALA A 417 -23.43 -6.34 -14.57
N PRO A 418 -23.95 -7.27 -15.39
CA PRO A 418 -24.22 -8.63 -14.92
C PRO A 418 -22.94 -9.40 -14.61
N GLU A 419 -23.04 -10.40 -13.74
CA GLU A 419 -21.94 -11.32 -13.52
C GLU A 419 -21.70 -12.20 -14.75
N LYS A 420 -20.43 -12.49 -15.02
CA LYS A 420 -19.99 -13.27 -16.17
C LYS A 420 -20.61 -14.67 -16.23
N ILE A 421 -20.83 -15.28 -15.06
CA ILE A 421 -21.47 -16.60 -14.94
C ILE A 421 -22.91 -16.60 -15.49
N ASN A 422 -23.64 -15.48 -15.40
CA ASN A 422 -25.02 -15.41 -15.88
C ASN A 422 -25.10 -15.36 -17.42
N ILE A 423 -24.01 -14.95 -18.08
CA ILE A 423 -23.92 -14.91 -19.54
C ILE A 423 -23.31 -16.22 -20.06
N TYR A 424 -22.23 -16.68 -19.44
CA TYR A 424 -21.39 -17.80 -19.90
C TYR A 424 -21.44 -19.03 -18.97
N ASN A 425 -22.63 -19.30 -18.41
CA ASN A 425 -22.88 -20.45 -17.54
C ASN A 425 -22.48 -21.82 -18.12
N ASN A 426 -22.61 -22.01 -19.44
CA ASN A 426 -22.24 -23.26 -20.11
C ASN A 426 -20.74 -23.61 -20.01
N PHE A 427 -19.87 -22.63 -19.72
CA PHE A 427 -18.44 -22.87 -19.50
C PHE A 427 -18.09 -23.04 -18.02
N PHE A 428 -19.07 -22.90 -17.11
CA PHE A 428 -18.87 -23.07 -15.68
C PHE A 428 -18.97 -24.55 -15.30
N PRO A 429 -17.97 -25.13 -14.60
CA PRO A 429 -17.92 -26.56 -14.35
C PRO A 429 -19.01 -26.97 -13.34
N GLY A 430 -19.77 -28.00 -13.68
CA GLY A 430 -20.86 -28.51 -12.83
C GLY A 430 -22.05 -27.55 -12.71
N PHE A 431 -22.19 -26.56 -13.61
CA PHE A 431 -23.35 -25.69 -13.62
C PHE A 431 -24.63 -26.51 -13.86
N ASN A 432 -25.55 -26.45 -12.90
CA ASN A 432 -26.85 -27.08 -13.00
C ASN A 432 -27.95 -26.01 -13.14
N PRO A 433 -28.55 -25.84 -14.34
CA PRO A 433 -29.61 -24.85 -14.54
C PRO A 433 -30.75 -24.96 -13.54
N SER A 434 -31.10 -26.18 -13.08
CA SER A 434 -32.18 -26.40 -12.10
C SER A 434 -31.87 -25.85 -10.70
N GLN A 435 -30.59 -25.66 -10.36
CA GLN A 435 -30.11 -25.04 -9.12
C GLN A 435 -29.75 -23.55 -9.30
N HIS A 436 -29.84 -23.02 -10.51
CA HIS A 436 -29.42 -21.66 -10.86
C HIS A 436 -30.45 -20.96 -11.76
N THR A 437 -31.74 -21.27 -11.59
CA THR A 437 -32.81 -20.86 -12.52
C THR A 437 -33.18 -19.38 -12.45
N VAL A 438 -32.99 -18.70 -11.30
CA VAL A 438 -33.21 -17.25 -11.17
C VAL A 438 -32.10 -16.62 -10.33
N HIS A 439 -31.37 -15.68 -10.93
CA HIS A 439 -30.30 -14.94 -10.27
C HIS A 439 -30.84 -13.74 -9.49
N LYS A 440 -30.10 -13.28 -8.48
CA LYS A 440 -30.46 -12.14 -7.62
C LYS A 440 -30.77 -10.87 -8.42
N LEU A 441 -30.03 -10.61 -9.50
CA LEU A 441 -30.31 -9.51 -10.42
C LEU A 441 -31.65 -9.67 -11.15
N SER A 442 -31.93 -10.86 -11.70
CA SER A 442 -33.20 -11.13 -12.39
C SER A 442 -34.40 -11.02 -11.44
N GLN A 443 -34.28 -11.53 -10.21
CA GLN A 443 -35.29 -11.39 -9.16
C GLN A 443 -35.56 -9.92 -8.86
N LEU A 444 -34.51 -9.13 -8.64
CA LEU A 444 -34.64 -7.71 -8.34
C LEU A 444 -35.22 -6.91 -9.51
N ASP A 445 -34.76 -7.18 -10.76
CA ASP A 445 -35.26 -6.52 -11.96
C ASP A 445 -36.76 -6.79 -12.14
N GLN A 446 -37.21 -8.04 -12.00
CA GLN A 446 -38.63 -8.39 -12.05
C GLN A 446 -39.42 -7.66 -10.96
N TYR A 447 -38.97 -7.73 -9.70
CA TYR A 447 -39.64 -7.09 -8.58
C TYR A 447 -39.77 -5.57 -8.79
N LEU A 448 -38.71 -4.90 -9.24
CA LEU A 448 -38.74 -3.45 -9.47
C LEU A 448 -39.63 -3.07 -10.66
N ARG A 449 -39.69 -3.86 -11.73
CA ARG A 449 -40.62 -3.62 -12.85
C ARG A 449 -42.08 -3.69 -12.44
N GLU A 450 -42.41 -4.62 -11.54
CA GLU A 450 -43.78 -4.82 -11.07
C GLU A 450 -44.18 -3.81 -9.99
N ASN A 451 -43.22 -3.32 -9.19
CA ASN A 451 -43.51 -2.56 -7.97
C ASN A 451 -42.99 -1.12 -7.97
N SER A 452 -42.17 -0.71 -8.94
CA SER A 452 -41.52 0.62 -8.95
C SER A 452 -41.52 1.27 -10.33
N LYS A 453 -41.25 2.58 -10.36
CA LYS A 453 -41.06 3.39 -11.58
C LYS A 453 -39.62 3.85 -11.77
N VAL A 454 -38.69 3.38 -10.94
CA VAL A 454 -37.28 3.75 -11.03
C VAL A 454 -36.67 3.24 -12.34
N ASN A 455 -35.78 4.03 -12.93
CA ASN A 455 -35.04 3.60 -14.10
C ASN A 455 -33.93 2.63 -13.67
N PHE A 456 -34.27 1.34 -13.57
CA PHE A 456 -33.35 0.24 -13.30
C PHE A 456 -33.02 -0.47 -14.62
N ILE A 457 -31.73 -0.52 -14.98
CA ILE A 457 -31.24 -1.02 -16.25
C ILE A 457 -30.47 -2.30 -16.03
N ASN A 458 -30.98 -3.38 -16.60
CA ASN A 458 -30.39 -4.71 -16.60
C ASN A 458 -30.15 -5.19 -18.04
N PRO A 459 -28.91 -5.19 -18.55
CA PRO A 459 -28.59 -5.60 -19.92
C PRO A 459 -28.49 -7.12 -20.11
N THR A 460 -28.70 -7.93 -19.05
CA THR A 460 -28.46 -9.38 -19.05
C THR A 460 -29.13 -10.11 -20.22
N GLN A 461 -30.43 -9.88 -20.44
CA GLN A 461 -31.19 -10.61 -21.47
C GLN A 461 -30.66 -10.34 -22.88
N GLU A 462 -30.33 -9.08 -23.15
CA GLU A 462 -29.80 -8.67 -24.44
C GLU A 462 -28.38 -9.23 -24.68
N MET A 463 -27.57 -9.27 -23.63
CA MET A 463 -26.24 -9.89 -23.67
C MET A 463 -26.35 -11.41 -23.91
N ILE A 464 -27.27 -12.10 -23.23
CA ILE A 464 -27.54 -13.53 -23.46
C ILE A 464 -27.96 -13.77 -24.92
N ALA A 465 -28.84 -12.95 -25.47
CA ALA A 465 -29.28 -13.07 -26.86
C ALA A 465 -28.14 -12.84 -27.88
N SER A 466 -27.06 -12.18 -27.48
CA SER A 466 -25.94 -11.81 -28.36
C SER A 466 -24.67 -12.64 -28.16
N LYS A 467 -24.61 -13.47 -27.11
CA LYS A 467 -23.38 -14.18 -26.69
C LYS A 467 -22.85 -15.20 -27.70
N ASP A 468 -23.72 -15.71 -28.58
CA ASP A 468 -23.35 -16.66 -29.63
C ASP A 468 -22.78 -15.94 -30.87
N LYS A 469 -23.11 -14.66 -31.04
CA LYS A 469 -22.57 -13.81 -32.13
C LYS A 469 -21.26 -13.14 -31.75
N TYR A 470 -21.10 -12.78 -30.48
CA TYR A 470 -19.94 -12.05 -30.00
C TYR A 470 -19.46 -12.59 -28.65
N ILE A 471 -18.14 -12.56 -28.44
CA ILE A 471 -17.56 -12.72 -27.10
C ILE A 471 -17.79 -11.40 -26.35
N LEU A 472 -18.43 -11.44 -25.18
CA LEU A 472 -18.86 -10.26 -24.41
C LEU A 472 -18.02 -9.99 -23.15
N TYR A 473 -17.22 -10.97 -22.73
CA TYR A 473 -16.32 -10.87 -21.57
C TYR A 473 -14.93 -11.38 -21.96
N TYR A 474 -13.89 -10.86 -21.33
CA TYR A 474 -12.56 -11.46 -21.48
C TYR A 474 -12.50 -12.78 -20.70
N LYS A 475 -12.01 -13.85 -21.33
CA LYS A 475 -12.02 -15.22 -20.75
C LYS A 475 -11.35 -15.33 -19.38
N GLN A 476 -10.22 -14.65 -19.18
CA GLN A 476 -9.40 -14.72 -17.96
C GLN A 476 -9.50 -13.46 -17.10
N ASP A 477 -10.54 -12.65 -17.35
CA ASP A 477 -10.85 -11.44 -16.59
C ASP A 477 -12.28 -11.49 -16.04
N SER A 478 -12.57 -10.69 -15.03
CA SER A 478 -13.92 -10.54 -14.48
C SER A 478 -14.79 -9.58 -15.29
N HIS A 479 -14.21 -8.64 -16.03
CA HIS A 479 -14.96 -7.59 -16.71
C HIS A 479 -15.54 -8.05 -18.05
N TRP A 480 -16.65 -7.42 -18.43
CA TRP A 480 -17.07 -7.38 -19.82
C TRP A 480 -15.97 -6.75 -20.69
N ASN A 481 -16.00 -7.02 -22.00
CA ASN A 481 -15.15 -6.33 -22.97
C ASN A 481 -15.90 -5.14 -23.60
N ASP A 482 -15.30 -4.52 -24.61
CA ASP A 482 -15.87 -3.37 -25.30
C ASP A 482 -17.26 -3.68 -25.89
N ILE A 483 -17.46 -4.87 -26.48
CA ILE A 483 -18.76 -5.28 -27.02
C ILE A 483 -19.77 -5.50 -25.89
N GLY A 484 -19.40 -6.23 -24.84
CA GLY A 484 -20.29 -6.49 -23.70
C GLY A 484 -20.75 -5.21 -23.00
N SER A 485 -19.82 -4.28 -22.76
CA SER A 485 -20.12 -2.96 -22.20
C SER A 485 -20.96 -2.09 -23.14
N PHE A 486 -20.80 -2.24 -24.46
CA PHE A 486 -21.64 -1.53 -25.43
C PHE A 486 -23.11 -1.92 -25.33
N PHE A 487 -23.42 -3.19 -25.00
CA PHE A 487 -24.79 -3.59 -24.69
C PHE A 487 -25.32 -2.89 -23.43
N GLY A 488 -24.50 -2.74 -22.39
CA GLY A 488 -24.83 -1.93 -21.20
C GLY A 488 -25.10 -0.46 -21.54
N TYR A 489 -24.23 0.15 -22.35
CA TYR A 489 -24.42 1.51 -22.88
C TYR A 489 -25.73 1.63 -23.67
N ARG A 490 -26.03 0.68 -24.55
CA ARG A 490 -27.23 0.75 -25.40
C ARG A 490 -28.52 0.65 -24.59
N GLU A 491 -28.60 -0.25 -23.60
CA GLU A 491 -29.76 -0.32 -22.71
C GLU A 491 -29.91 0.93 -21.84
N LEU A 492 -28.79 1.49 -21.38
CA LEU A 492 -28.81 2.77 -20.66
C LEU A 492 -29.34 3.90 -21.55
N MET A 493 -28.86 4.00 -22.80
CA MET A 493 -29.30 5.03 -23.75
C MET A 493 -30.77 4.86 -24.15
N LYS A 494 -31.29 3.62 -24.25
CA LYS A 494 -32.73 3.38 -24.45
C LYS A 494 -33.58 3.97 -23.33
N ALA A 495 -33.09 3.93 -22.08
CA ALA A 495 -33.77 4.56 -20.95
C ALA A 495 -33.63 6.08 -20.98
N ILE A 496 -32.40 6.60 -21.17
CA ILE A 496 -32.12 8.04 -21.21
C ILE A 496 -32.88 8.75 -22.35
N ASN A 497 -32.97 8.15 -23.53
CA ASN A 497 -33.64 8.76 -24.68
C ASN A 497 -35.15 8.95 -24.49
N LYS A 498 -35.77 8.29 -23.51
CA LYS A 498 -37.17 8.57 -23.14
C LYS A 498 -37.33 9.95 -22.50
N ASP A 499 -36.33 10.37 -21.73
CA ASP A 499 -36.27 11.68 -21.07
C ASP A 499 -35.57 12.74 -21.95
N PHE A 500 -34.64 12.32 -22.82
CA PHE A 500 -33.84 13.17 -23.70
C PHE A 500 -33.92 12.71 -25.18
N PRO A 501 -35.06 12.89 -25.87
CA PRO A 501 -35.31 12.30 -27.19
C PRO A 501 -34.40 12.82 -28.31
N ASN A 502 -33.83 14.01 -28.16
CA ASN A 502 -32.91 14.60 -29.14
C ASN A 502 -31.45 14.11 -28.98
N LEU A 503 -31.17 13.32 -27.94
CA LEU A 503 -29.84 12.79 -27.69
C LEU A 503 -29.57 11.58 -28.60
N LYS A 504 -28.60 11.73 -29.50
CA LYS A 504 -28.24 10.67 -30.44
C LYS A 504 -27.32 9.66 -29.77
N ALA A 505 -27.81 8.43 -29.58
CA ALA A 505 -26.99 7.31 -29.12
C ALA A 505 -26.10 6.79 -30.25
N LEU A 506 -24.93 6.27 -29.88
CA LEU A 506 -24.04 5.54 -30.78
C LEU A 506 -24.62 4.15 -31.08
N SER A 507 -24.33 3.65 -32.26
CA SER A 507 -24.71 2.34 -32.77
C SER A 507 -23.48 1.47 -33.01
N PHE A 508 -23.65 0.16 -33.16
CA PHE A 508 -22.53 -0.74 -33.51
C PHE A 508 -21.90 -0.37 -34.85
N ASP A 509 -22.66 0.20 -35.78
CA ASP A 509 -22.18 0.59 -37.12
C ASP A 509 -21.20 1.77 -37.08
N ASP A 510 -21.20 2.53 -35.97
CA ASP A 510 -20.24 3.60 -35.71
C ASP A 510 -18.84 3.06 -35.34
N PHE A 511 -18.68 1.73 -35.22
CA PHE A 511 -17.44 1.09 -34.81
C PHE A 511 -16.99 -0.02 -35.76
N SER A 512 -15.68 -0.23 -35.80
CA SER A 512 -15.05 -1.42 -36.34
C SER A 512 -14.63 -2.34 -35.19
N ILE A 513 -14.91 -3.64 -35.33
CA ILE A 513 -14.45 -4.64 -34.36
C ILE A 513 -13.04 -5.08 -34.74
N VAL A 514 -12.10 -4.88 -33.83
CA VAL A 514 -10.70 -5.30 -34.00
C VAL A 514 -10.25 -6.15 -32.82
N GLU A 515 -9.47 -7.20 -33.06
CA GLU A 515 -8.88 -7.96 -31.96
C GLU A 515 -7.61 -7.26 -31.47
N LYS A 516 -7.49 -7.07 -30.16
CA LYS A 516 -6.26 -6.55 -29.55
C LYS A 516 -5.86 -7.32 -28.31
N LYS A 517 -4.57 -7.19 -28.01
CA LYS A 517 -3.93 -7.62 -26.78
C LYS A 517 -3.48 -6.38 -26.01
N ILE A 518 -4.05 -6.14 -24.83
CA ILE A 518 -3.92 -4.86 -24.10
C ILE A 518 -3.04 -5.01 -22.87
N GLU A 519 -3.63 -5.52 -21.80
CA GLU A 519 -3.05 -5.54 -20.46
C GLU A 519 -3.29 -6.92 -19.85
N LYS A 520 -2.74 -7.16 -18.66
CA LYS A 520 -2.90 -8.45 -17.99
C LYS A 520 -4.33 -8.64 -17.52
N ALA A 521 -4.84 -9.86 -17.67
CA ALA A 521 -6.18 -10.20 -17.22
C ALA A 521 -6.21 -10.34 -15.69
N ASN A 522 -7.17 -9.68 -15.04
CA ASN A 522 -7.17 -9.49 -13.59
C ASN A 522 -7.26 -10.81 -12.82
N ILE A 523 -8.06 -11.78 -13.27
CA ILE A 523 -8.20 -13.07 -12.60
C ILE A 523 -6.89 -13.84 -12.69
N SER A 524 -6.25 -13.89 -13.87
CA SER A 524 -4.95 -14.57 -14.02
C SER A 524 -3.86 -13.98 -13.13
N SER A 525 -3.87 -12.65 -12.95
CA SER A 525 -2.99 -11.98 -12.00
C SER A 525 -3.32 -12.31 -10.55
N MET A 526 -4.61 -12.42 -10.19
CA MET A 526 -5.06 -12.82 -8.85
C MET A 526 -4.62 -14.24 -8.49
N ILE A 527 -4.67 -15.17 -9.44
CA ILE A 527 -4.17 -16.54 -9.24
C ILE A 527 -2.65 -16.66 -9.46
N GLY A 528 -1.92 -15.55 -9.59
CA GLY A 528 -0.47 -15.54 -9.65
C GLY A 528 0.15 -16.09 -10.95
N ILE A 529 -0.63 -16.27 -12.01
CA ILE A 529 -0.16 -16.68 -13.35
C ILE A 529 -0.23 -15.50 -14.33
N ASP A 530 0.61 -14.52 -14.04
CA ASP A 530 0.74 -13.20 -14.68
C ASP A 530 1.15 -13.20 -16.18
N THR A 531 0.93 -14.30 -16.90
CA THR A 531 1.32 -14.50 -18.31
C THR A 531 0.19 -14.25 -19.30
N THR A 532 -1.06 -14.15 -18.84
CA THR A 532 -2.20 -13.96 -19.73
C THR A 532 -2.56 -12.49 -19.90
N TRP A 533 -2.95 -12.16 -21.13
CA TRP A 533 -3.35 -10.82 -21.52
C TRP A 533 -4.82 -10.84 -21.88
N LYS A 534 -5.53 -9.76 -21.52
CA LYS A 534 -6.85 -9.46 -22.07
C LYS A 534 -6.71 -9.47 -23.59
N THR A 535 -7.31 -10.49 -24.19
CA THR A 535 -7.39 -10.68 -25.64
C THR A 535 -8.87 -10.77 -25.95
N GLY A 536 -9.35 -9.89 -26.83
CA GLY A 536 -10.76 -9.81 -27.15
C GLY A 536 -11.08 -8.70 -28.13
N PRO A 537 -12.36 -8.59 -28.52
CA PRO A 537 -12.82 -7.58 -29.44
C PRO A 537 -12.79 -6.20 -28.80
N PHE A 538 -12.28 -5.24 -29.57
CA PHE A 538 -12.29 -3.80 -29.29
C PHE A 538 -13.19 -3.09 -30.28
N LEU A 539 -13.86 -2.05 -29.79
CA LEU A 539 -14.65 -1.17 -30.64
C LEU A 539 -13.84 0.08 -30.99
N GLU A 540 -13.26 0.09 -32.19
CA GLU A 540 -12.59 1.27 -32.74
C GLU A 540 -13.59 2.20 -33.44
N PRO A 541 -13.68 3.48 -33.06
CA PRO A 541 -14.63 4.39 -33.68
C PRO A 541 -14.29 4.64 -35.15
N ARG A 542 -15.32 4.60 -36.01
CA ARG A 542 -15.26 5.01 -37.43
C ARG A 542 -15.42 6.51 -37.63
N PHE A 543 -15.54 7.24 -36.54
CA PHE A 543 -15.63 8.69 -36.49
C PHE A 543 -14.43 9.25 -35.73
N LYS A 544 -14.14 10.54 -35.95
CA LYS A 544 -13.10 11.25 -35.21
C LYS A 544 -13.61 11.56 -33.80
N PRO A 545 -12.98 11.03 -32.72
CA PRO A 545 -13.38 11.34 -31.35
C PRO A 545 -13.41 12.85 -31.10
N GLN A 546 -14.48 13.29 -30.47
CA GLN A 546 -14.77 14.69 -30.15
C GLN A 546 -14.59 14.98 -28.66
N SER A 547 -14.43 13.95 -27.82
CA SER A 547 -14.27 14.07 -26.38
C SER A 547 -12.82 14.02 -25.93
N THR A 548 -12.45 14.96 -25.06
CA THR A 548 -11.09 15.08 -24.52
C THR A 548 -11.07 14.98 -23.00
N VAL A 549 -9.97 14.49 -22.44
CA VAL A 549 -9.76 14.47 -20.98
C VAL A 549 -9.36 15.87 -20.53
N ILE A 550 -10.16 16.45 -19.65
CA ILE A 550 -9.90 17.79 -19.09
C ILE A 550 -9.25 17.68 -17.71
N ASN A 551 -9.63 16.66 -16.93
CA ASN A 551 -9.05 16.45 -15.60
C ASN A 551 -9.07 14.97 -15.21
N LYS A 552 -8.06 14.57 -14.43
CA LYS A 552 -7.97 13.26 -13.79
C LYS A 552 -7.27 13.41 -12.44
N TYR A 553 -7.99 13.19 -11.35
CA TYR A 553 -7.48 13.41 -10.00
C TYR A 553 -8.14 12.47 -8.99
N LYS A 554 -7.58 12.37 -7.79
CA LYS A 554 -8.20 11.64 -6.68
C LYS A 554 -8.97 12.61 -5.79
N HIS A 555 -10.20 12.24 -5.43
CA HIS A 555 -11.05 13.03 -4.54
C HIS A 555 -10.63 12.89 -3.06
N THR A 556 -10.16 11.70 -2.67
CA THR A 556 -9.61 11.40 -1.34
C THR A 556 -8.24 10.73 -1.48
N GLU A 557 -7.53 10.48 -0.37
CA GLU A 557 -6.28 9.69 -0.44
C GLU A 557 -6.54 8.20 -0.76
N ASP A 558 -7.80 7.77 -0.72
CA ASP A 558 -8.18 6.38 -0.98
C ASP A 558 -7.88 5.96 -2.42
N GLU A 559 -7.67 4.66 -2.60
CA GLU A 559 -7.50 4.05 -3.92
C GLU A 559 -8.79 4.11 -4.76
N TYR A 560 -9.94 4.17 -4.10
CA TYR A 560 -11.29 4.20 -4.68
C TYR A 560 -11.89 5.62 -4.66
N SER A 561 -11.17 6.58 -5.24
CA SER A 561 -11.63 7.98 -5.27
C SER A 561 -11.25 8.71 -6.56
N GLU A 562 -10.83 7.99 -7.59
CA GLU A 562 -10.44 8.57 -8.87
C GLU A 562 -11.66 9.23 -9.54
N ILE A 563 -11.50 10.50 -9.91
CA ILE A 563 -12.43 11.26 -10.74
C ILE A 563 -11.77 11.49 -12.10
N LEU A 564 -12.50 11.10 -13.15
CA LEU A 564 -12.18 11.41 -14.54
C LEU A 564 -13.21 12.38 -15.09
N VAL A 565 -12.75 13.49 -15.66
CA VAL A 565 -13.60 14.49 -16.30
C VAL A 565 -13.26 14.56 -17.78
N ARG A 566 -14.28 14.37 -18.61
CA ARG A 566 -14.19 14.49 -20.07
C ARG A 566 -15.18 15.50 -20.59
N GLU A 567 -14.79 16.19 -21.65
CA GLU A 567 -15.65 17.14 -22.33
C GLU A 567 -15.64 16.92 -23.82
N HIS A 568 -16.85 16.91 -24.37
CA HIS A 568 -17.10 16.86 -25.80
C HIS A 568 -17.02 18.26 -26.41
N SER A 569 -16.72 18.33 -27.71
CA SER A 569 -16.62 19.59 -28.45
C SER A 569 -17.97 20.32 -28.53
N ASN A 570 -19.07 19.58 -28.71
CA ASN A 570 -20.43 20.10 -28.61
C ASN A 570 -20.87 20.26 -27.14
N LYS A 571 -20.89 21.51 -26.65
CA LYS A 571 -21.29 21.87 -25.28
C LYS A 571 -22.81 21.95 -25.06
N SER A 572 -23.63 21.89 -26.11
CA SER A 572 -25.09 21.94 -25.97
C SER A 572 -25.71 20.59 -25.55
N LEU A 573 -24.90 19.52 -25.53
CA LEU A 573 -25.32 18.20 -25.11
C LEU A 573 -25.43 18.13 -23.57
N PRO A 574 -26.29 17.26 -23.01
CA PRO A 574 -26.47 17.13 -21.57
C PRO A 574 -25.19 16.75 -20.83
N ARG A 575 -25.14 17.07 -19.54
CA ARG A 575 -24.08 16.73 -18.58
C ARG A 575 -24.45 15.45 -17.84
N ILE A 576 -23.51 14.50 -17.79
CA ILE A 576 -23.71 13.23 -17.10
C ILE A 576 -22.65 13.01 -16.01
N LEU A 577 -23.11 12.58 -14.84
CA LEU A 577 -22.27 12.17 -13.72
C LEU A 577 -22.51 10.69 -13.43
N ILE A 578 -21.44 9.88 -13.46
CA ILE A 578 -21.51 8.44 -13.26
C ILE A 578 -20.69 8.06 -12.02
N PHE A 579 -21.38 7.59 -10.99
CA PHE A 579 -20.77 6.87 -9.88
C PHE A 579 -20.67 5.40 -10.28
N ARG A 580 -19.45 4.85 -10.28
CA ARG A 580 -19.17 3.56 -10.94
C ARG A 580 -18.18 2.70 -10.17
N ASP A 581 -18.21 1.40 -10.46
CA ASP A 581 -17.11 0.50 -10.14
C ASP A 581 -16.23 0.25 -11.38
N SER A 582 -15.41 -0.81 -11.39
CA SER A 582 -14.46 -1.06 -12.47
C SER A 582 -15.12 -1.44 -13.80
N PHE A 583 -16.39 -1.88 -13.81
CA PHE A 583 -17.14 -2.15 -15.03
C PHE A 583 -17.47 -0.87 -15.79
N GLY A 584 -17.79 0.23 -15.10
CA GLY A 584 -18.06 1.52 -15.72
C GLY A 584 -16.88 2.12 -16.50
N GLU A 585 -15.65 1.61 -16.33
CA GLU A 585 -14.50 2.03 -17.13
C GLU A 585 -14.70 1.78 -18.63
N PHE A 586 -15.34 0.66 -18.98
CA PHE A 586 -15.62 0.27 -20.37
C PHE A 586 -16.76 1.08 -20.99
N LEU A 587 -17.55 1.81 -20.19
CA LEU A 587 -18.58 2.73 -20.69
C LEU A 587 -18.02 4.10 -21.07
N VAL A 588 -16.83 4.46 -20.57
CA VAL A 588 -16.22 5.78 -20.77
C VAL A 588 -16.14 6.17 -22.24
N PRO A 589 -15.66 5.32 -23.18
CA PRO A 589 -15.52 5.72 -24.58
C PRO A 589 -16.84 6.12 -25.24
N TYR A 590 -17.94 5.43 -24.93
CA TYR A 590 -19.24 5.67 -25.58
C TYR A 590 -19.98 6.85 -24.95
N ILE A 591 -20.01 6.90 -23.61
CA ILE A 591 -20.65 7.97 -22.86
C ILE A 591 -19.96 9.31 -23.17
N SER A 592 -18.63 9.33 -23.17
CA SER A 592 -17.87 10.57 -23.40
C SER A 592 -18.10 11.17 -24.79
N GLU A 593 -18.46 10.36 -25.78
CA GLU A 593 -18.79 10.78 -27.15
C GLU A 593 -20.29 11.08 -27.34
N THR A 594 -21.13 10.84 -26.32
CA THR A 594 -22.58 11.07 -26.37
C THR A 594 -23.00 12.34 -25.62
N PHE A 595 -22.27 12.70 -24.56
CA PHE A 595 -22.64 13.78 -23.63
C PHE A 595 -21.68 14.97 -23.71
N GLY A 596 -22.17 16.18 -23.40
CA GLY A 596 -21.39 17.42 -23.51
C GLY A 596 -20.26 17.48 -22.48
N ARG A 597 -20.55 17.00 -21.28
CA ARG A 597 -19.57 16.78 -20.21
C ARG A 597 -19.91 15.48 -19.49
N SER A 598 -18.89 14.67 -19.26
CA SER A 598 -19.00 13.40 -18.55
C SER A 598 -18.04 13.37 -17.38
N VAL A 599 -18.55 13.10 -16.19
CA VAL A 599 -17.76 12.95 -14.97
C VAL A 599 -17.93 11.53 -14.46
N TYR A 600 -16.82 10.82 -14.26
CA TYR A 600 -16.81 9.45 -13.77
C TYR A 600 -16.13 9.43 -12.42
N VAL A 601 -16.83 8.94 -11.40
CA VAL A 601 -16.34 8.87 -10.02
C VAL A 601 -16.24 7.40 -9.65
N PHE A 602 -15.02 6.93 -9.41
CA PHE A 602 -14.78 5.55 -8.97
C PHE A 602 -15.08 5.42 -7.48
N THR A 603 -16.29 4.99 -7.15
CA THR A 603 -16.77 4.84 -5.77
C THR A 603 -18.00 3.94 -5.72
N ASN A 604 -18.28 3.40 -4.54
CA ASN A 604 -19.41 2.51 -4.26
C ASN A 604 -20.60 3.21 -3.60
N TYR A 605 -20.59 4.54 -3.57
CA TYR A 605 -21.65 5.34 -2.98
C TYR A 605 -21.80 6.66 -3.74
N ILE A 606 -22.98 7.25 -3.66
CA ILE A 606 -23.26 8.54 -4.26
C ILE A 606 -22.79 9.64 -3.31
N ASP A 607 -21.90 10.50 -3.79
CA ASP A 607 -21.43 11.68 -3.06
C ASP A 607 -22.18 12.92 -3.55
N GLU A 608 -23.10 13.42 -2.72
CA GLU A 608 -23.94 14.58 -3.03
C GLU A 608 -23.12 15.86 -3.26
N SER A 609 -21.96 16.00 -2.60
CA SER A 609 -21.10 17.17 -2.79
C SER A 609 -20.51 17.24 -4.20
N ILE A 610 -20.30 16.08 -4.84
CA ILE A 610 -19.86 16.00 -6.23
C ILE A 610 -21.03 16.33 -7.16
N VAL A 611 -22.25 15.90 -6.84
CA VAL A 611 -23.45 16.25 -7.63
C VAL A 611 -23.65 17.77 -7.63
N GLU A 612 -23.59 18.40 -6.46
CA GLU A 612 -23.74 19.85 -6.32
C GLU A 612 -22.66 20.62 -7.09
N ARG A 613 -21.40 20.16 -7.01
CA ARG A 613 -20.28 20.79 -7.73
C ARG A 613 -20.40 20.65 -9.25
N GLU A 614 -20.76 19.47 -9.74
CA GLU A 614 -20.78 19.20 -11.18
C GLU A 614 -22.09 19.62 -11.85
N ASN A 615 -23.17 19.82 -11.08
CA ASN A 615 -24.50 20.21 -11.55
C ASN A 615 -24.92 19.45 -12.84
N PRO A 616 -25.09 18.12 -12.77
CA PRO A 616 -25.40 17.29 -13.93
C PRO A 616 -26.89 17.32 -14.28
N ASP A 617 -27.23 17.08 -15.55
CA ASP A 617 -28.62 16.81 -15.97
C ASP A 617 -29.01 15.36 -15.64
N ILE A 618 -28.02 14.46 -15.65
CA ILE A 618 -28.19 13.02 -15.48
C ILE A 618 -27.19 12.47 -14.46
N VAL A 619 -27.67 11.69 -13.49
CA VAL A 619 -26.84 10.87 -12.60
C VAL A 619 -27.08 9.39 -12.90
N VAL A 620 -26.00 8.66 -13.12
CA VAL A 620 -26.02 7.20 -13.25
C VAL A 620 -25.27 6.58 -12.07
N TYR A 621 -25.91 5.63 -11.41
CA TYR A 621 -25.25 4.77 -10.43
C TYR A 621 -25.03 3.39 -11.05
N GLU A 622 -23.78 3.12 -11.41
CA GLU A 622 -23.33 1.89 -12.04
C GLU A 622 -22.71 0.96 -11.00
N LEU A 623 -23.14 -0.31 -11.00
CA LEU A 623 -22.62 -1.36 -10.12
C LEU A 623 -22.50 -2.68 -10.87
N SER A 624 -21.48 -3.47 -10.57
CA SER A 624 -21.48 -4.90 -10.86
C SER A 624 -22.52 -5.65 -10.01
N GLU A 625 -23.07 -6.72 -10.57
CA GLU A 625 -24.08 -7.56 -9.90
C GLU A 625 -23.60 -8.13 -8.56
N GLY A 626 -22.31 -8.49 -8.43
CA GLY A 626 -21.72 -8.91 -7.14
C GLY A 626 -21.82 -7.86 -6.02
N ARG A 627 -22.18 -6.60 -6.34
CA ARG A 627 -22.32 -5.49 -5.41
C ARG A 627 -23.77 -5.06 -5.16
N LEU A 628 -24.77 -5.81 -5.63
CA LEU A 628 -26.19 -5.49 -5.43
C LEU A 628 -26.59 -5.28 -3.95
N ASN A 629 -25.89 -5.94 -3.01
CA ASN A 629 -26.13 -5.76 -1.58
C ASN A 629 -25.89 -4.30 -1.09
N LEU A 630 -25.16 -3.47 -1.85
CA LEU A 630 -25.00 -2.05 -1.54
C LEU A 630 -26.33 -1.29 -1.61
N LEU A 631 -27.28 -1.74 -2.43
CA LEU A 631 -28.61 -1.13 -2.56
C LEU A 631 -29.46 -1.27 -1.29
N LEU A 632 -29.08 -2.16 -0.36
CA LEU A 632 -29.70 -2.26 0.96
C LEU A 632 -29.34 -1.10 1.88
N LYS A 633 -28.24 -0.38 1.59
CA LYS A 633 -27.66 0.62 2.49
C LYS A 633 -27.94 2.07 2.07
N TYR A 634 -28.25 2.34 0.81
CA TYR A 634 -28.09 3.68 0.21
C TYR A 634 -29.28 4.20 -0.58
#